data_AF-A0A5M4EKR8-F1
#
_entry.id   AF-A0A5M4EKR8-F1
#
_cell.length_a   1.000
_cell.length_b   1.000
_cell.length_c   1.000
_cell.angle_alpha   90.00
_cell.angle_beta   90.00
_cell.angle_gamma   90.00
#
_symmetry.space_group_name_H-M   'P 1'
#
loop_
_entity.id
_entity.type
_entity.pdbx_description
1 polymer ?
#
loop_
_entity_poly.entity_id
_entity_poly.type
_entity_poly.pdbx_seq_one_letter_code
_entity_poly.pdbx_strand_id
1 'polypeptide(L)'
;MSKLITGSSLIIGVLLIGIFNFLVPGNSDAFTENVTEINAFTENLGSNKENAQIFFIIIGLGLIFFLNGILGIYKGIGDREKNIKGLAITLNIVAIVMFLITLGIANAFADSAEMNMIAYQIANQAGMAAQSGDPAAMEQYNLASINSIIAGAASGGVYAVYWGVFAVATYVIYLATAATGYIIIKSGNHYLTPLMNSIVGYGLLGLGPIFLVLGLIWKVNTEIGYRIFNVSQILWVILILILGINILISKKK
;
A
#
# COMPACT_ATOMS: atom_id res chain seq x y z
N MET A 1 -22.61 8.51 13.51
CA MET A 1 -21.42 9.31 13.12
C MET A 1 -21.91 10.34 12.13
N SER A 2 -21.53 11.61 12.26
CA SER A 2 -22.05 12.66 11.38
C SER A 2 -21.54 12.50 9.95
N LYS A 3 -22.32 12.97 8.98
CA LYS A 3 -21.90 13.00 7.57
C LYS A 3 -20.60 13.74 7.33
N LEU A 4 -20.39 14.83 8.07
CA LEU A 4 -19.16 15.60 8.03
C LEU A 4 -17.95 14.72 8.39
N ILE A 5 -18.03 13.98 9.51
CA ILE A 5 -16.95 13.10 9.92
C ILE A 5 -16.76 11.97 8.91
N THR A 6 -17.84 11.31 8.50
CA THR A 6 -17.79 10.18 7.55
C THR A 6 -17.17 10.61 6.21
N GLY A 7 -17.70 11.65 5.58
CA GLY A 7 -17.27 12.11 4.26
C GLY A 7 -15.85 12.69 4.29
N SER A 8 -15.53 13.54 5.28
CA SER A 8 -14.18 14.10 5.40
C SER A 8 -13.15 13.03 5.72
N SER A 9 -13.49 12.01 6.52
CA SER A 9 -12.56 10.91 6.83
C SER A 9 -12.26 10.06 5.58
N LEU A 10 -13.24 9.82 4.71
CA LEU A 10 -13.01 9.13 3.43
C LEU A 10 -12.11 9.96 2.50
N ILE A 11 -12.41 11.26 2.35
CA ILE A 11 -11.66 12.14 1.46
C ILE A 11 -10.21 12.30 1.96
N ILE A 12 -10.03 12.70 3.22
CA ILE A 12 -8.70 12.88 3.80
C ILE A 12 -7.94 11.55 3.78
N GLY A 13 -8.59 10.47 4.23
CA GLY A 13 -7.96 9.15 4.27
C GLY A 13 -7.44 8.72 2.90
N VAL A 14 -8.28 8.81 1.87
CA VAL A 14 -7.90 8.35 0.53
C VAL A 14 -6.92 9.27 -0.19
N LEU A 15 -6.95 10.59 0.08
CA LEU A 15 -5.93 11.51 -0.43
C LEU A 15 -4.57 11.24 0.20
N LEU A 16 -4.53 11.02 1.51
CA LEU A 16 -3.28 10.67 2.20
C LEU A 16 -2.73 9.34 1.68
N ILE A 17 -3.58 8.33 1.46
CA ILE A 17 -3.14 7.06 0.87
C ILE A 17 -2.64 7.29 -0.56
N GLY A 18 -3.47 7.86 -1.43
CA GLY A 18 -3.19 7.96 -2.86
C GLY A 18 -1.96 8.83 -3.14
N ILE A 19 -1.92 10.05 -2.61
CA ILE A 19 -0.83 11.00 -2.88
C ILE A 19 0.48 10.46 -2.33
N PHE A 20 0.52 10.07 -1.05
CA PHE A 20 1.78 9.67 -0.44
C PHE A 20 2.25 8.30 -0.92
N ASN A 21 1.35 7.41 -1.35
CA ASN A 21 1.76 6.18 -2.03
C ASN A 21 2.54 6.47 -3.32
N PHE A 22 2.16 7.49 -4.10
CA PHE A 22 2.92 7.86 -5.30
C PHE A 22 4.19 8.67 -5.00
N LEU A 23 4.29 9.27 -3.82
CA LEU A 23 5.51 9.95 -3.36
C LEU A 23 6.54 8.99 -2.76
N VAL A 24 6.14 7.76 -2.38
CA VAL A 24 7.12 6.73 -1.99
C VAL A 24 8.11 6.54 -3.14
N PRO A 25 9.43 6.63 -2.86
CA PRO A 25 10.48 6.50 -3.88
C PRO A 25 10.29 5.24 -4.74
N GLY A 26 10.32 5.42 -6.07
CA GLY A 26 10.10 4.37 -7.07
C GLY A 26 8.64 4.11 -7.44
N ASN A 27 7.65 4.48 -6.61
CA ASN A 27 6.26 4.13 -6.91
C ASN A 27 5.68 4.87 -8.12
N SER A 28 6.11 6.11 -8.38
CA SER A 28 5.77 6.84 -9.60
C SER A 28 6.42 6.22 -10.84
N ASP A 29 7.65 5.75 -10.71
CA ASP A 29 8.46 5.27 -11.83
C ASP A 29 8.06 3.85 -12.24
N ALA A 30 7.30 3.16 -11.37
CA ALA A 30 6.67 1.88 -11.65
C ALA A 30 5.88 1.83 -12.96
N PHE A 31 5.37 2.96 -13.48
CA PHE A 31 4.66 2.99 -14.76
C PHE A 31 5.57 2.80 -15.98
N THR A 32 6.86 3.07 -15.84
CA THR A 32 7.83 3.03 -16.94
C THR A 32 9.00 2.08 -16.69
N GLU A 33 9.26 1.73 -15.42
CA GLU A 33 10.42 0.96 -15.00
C GLU A 33 10.04 -0.22 -14.09
N ASN A 34 10.97 -1.17 -13.92
CA ASN A 34 10.79 -2.28 -13.00
C ASN A 34 11.35 -1.94 -11.60
N VAL A 35 10.52 -1.32 -10.78
CA VAL A 35 10.87 -0.94 -9.41
C VAL A 35 10.70 -2.08 -8.39
N THR A 36 10.19 -3.23 -8.84
CA THR A 36 9.95 -4.40 -7.96
C THR A 36 11.19 -5.25 -7.77
N GLU A 37 12.18 -5.16 -8.66
CA GLU A 37 13.46 -5.85 -8.51
C GLU A 37 14.16 -5.44 -7.21
N ILE A 38 14.77 -6.41 -6.52
CA ILE A 38 15.39 -6.18 -5.21
C ILE A 38 16.39 -5.02 -5.24
N ASN A 39 17.23 -4.93 -6.28
CA ASN A 39 18.23 -3.87 -6.39
C ASN A 39 17.57 -2.48 -6.54
N ALA A 40 16.60 -2.35 -7.45
CA ALA A 40 15.87 -1.09 -7.64
C ALA A 40 15.08 -0.71 -6.39
N PHE A 41 14.45 -1.68 -5.73
CA PHE A 41 13.70 -1.46 -4.50
C PHE A 41 14.61 -1.05 -3.32
N THR A 42 15.79 -1.69 -3.19
CA THR A 42 16.85 -1.31 -2.24
C THR A 42 17.36 0.10 -2.51
N GLU A 43 17.64 0.45 -3.75
CA GLU A 43 18.14 1.78 -4.12
C GLU A 43 17.10 2.87 -3.82
N ASN A 44 15.85 2.65 -4.23
CA ASN A 44 14.75 3.58 -4.01
C ASN A 44 14.51 3.86 -2.53
N LEU A 45 14.34 2.81 -1.72
CA LEU A 45 14.00 2.98 -0.30
C LEU A 45 15.20 3.22 0.60
N GLY A 46 16.37 2.65 0.29
CA GLY A 46 17.60 2.83 1.07
C GLY A 46 18.18 4.24 0.90
N SER A 47 18.29 4.73 -0.34
CA SER A 47 18.84 6.07 -0.61
C SER A 47 17.93 7.20 -0.14
N ASN A 48 16.63 6.92 0.01
CA ASN A 48 15.61 7.92 0.37
C ASN A 48 14.87 7.52 1.66
N LYS A 49 15.55 6.81 2.56
CA LYS A 49 14.97 6.19 3.76
C LYS A 49 14.09 7.15 4.56
N GLU A 50 14.58 8.34 4.90
CA GLU A 50 13.84 9.29 5.73
C GLU A 50 12.50 9.69 5.08
N ASN A 51 12.52 10.03 3.79
CA ASN A 51 11.32 10.37 3.04
C ASN A 51 10.35 9.19 2.96
N ALA A 52 10.85 8.00 2.63
CA ALA A 52 10.04 6.79 2.56
C ALA A 52 9.33 6.50 3.90
N GLN A 53 10.06 6.59 5.02
CA GLN A 53 9.52 6.39 6.36
C GLN A 53 8.44 7.40 6.73
N ILE A 54 8.66 8.69 6.43
CA ILE A 54 7.64 9.74 6.62
C ILE A 54 6.39 9.41 5.82
N PHE A 55 6.54 9.03 4.55
CA PHE A 55 5.40 8.71 3.69
C PHE A 55 4.66 7.46 4.16
N PHE A 56 5.34 6.42 4.65
CA PHE A 56 4.69 5.25 5.25
C PHE A 56 3.83 5.62 6.46
N ILE A 57 4.31 6.52 7.34
CA ILE A 57 3.52 7.01 8.48
C ILE A 57 2.28 7.74 7.99
N ILE A 58 2.41 8.61 7.00
CA ILE A 58 1.29 9.39 6.46
C ILE A 58 0.25 8.50 5.78
N ILE A 59 0.69 7.49 5.01
CA ILE A 59 -0.20 6.48 4.42
C ILE A 59 -0.90 5.71 5.55
N GLY A 60 -0.19 5.32 6.60
CA GLY A 60 -0.76 4.67 7.78
C GLY A 60 -1.88 5.48 8.45
N LEU A 61 -1.67 6.79 8.62
CA LEU A 61 -2.72 7.70 9.10
C LEU A 61 -3.89 7.77 8.11
N GLY A 62 -3.61 7.81 6.81
CA GLY A 62 -4.62 7.76 5.75
C GLY A 62 -5.51 6.52 5.84
N LEU A 63 -4.92 5.35 6.07
CA LEU A 63 -5.64 4.08 6.27
C LEU A 63 -6.59 4.13 7.48
N ILE A 64 -6.16 4.75 8.59
CA ILE A 64 -6.99 4.92 9.80
C ILE A 64 -8.18 5.85 9.52
N PHE A 65 -7.94 7.00 8.88
CA PHE A 65 -9.02 7.91 8.48
C PHE A 65 -9.99 7.25 7.51
N PHE A 66 -9.48 6.54 6.51
CA PHE A 66 -10.30 5.81 5.56
C PHE A 66 -11.20 4.79 6.27
N LEU A 67 -10.64 3.98 7.18
CA LEU A 67 -11.40 3.00 7.96
C LEU A 67 -12.51 3.68 8.78
N ASN A 68 -12.21 4.80 9.42
CA ASN A 68 -13.20 5.57 10.18
C ASN A 68 -14.38 6.02 9.29
N GLY A 69 -14.07 6.49 8.08
CA GLY A 69 -15.06 6.85 7.06
C GLY A 69 -15.94 5.67 6.65
N ILE A 70 -15.33 4.52 6.38
CA ILE A 70 -16.02 3.28 6.03
C ILE A 70 -16.96 2.80 7.15
N LEU A 71 -16.50 2.82 8.41
CA LEU A 71 -17.34 2.50 9.57
C LEU A 71 -18.51 3.48 9.71
N GLY A 72 -18.30 4.76 9.37
CA GLY A 72 -19.33 5.78 9.31
C GLY A 72 -20.44 5.46 8.31
N ILE A 73 -20.08 5.00 7.10
CA ILE A 73 -21.05 4.53 6.08
C ILE A 73 -21.86 3.35 6.63
N TYR A 74 -21.19 2.34 7.18
CA TYR A 74 -21.88 1.15 7.63
C TYR A 74 -22.84 1.42 8.78
N LYS A 75 -22.55 2.38 9.67
CA LYS A 75 -23.46 2.74 10.77
C LYS A 75 -24.83 3.24 10.31
N GLY A 76 -24.94 3.92 9.17
CA GLY A 76 -26.25 4.40 8.68
C GLY A 76 -26.98 3.41 7.77
N ILE A 77 -26.43 2.23 7.53
CA ILE A 77 -27.12 1.14 6.82
C ILE A 77 -27.90 0.32 7.83
N GLY A 78 -29.21 0.20 7.59
CA GLY A 78 -30.15 -0.50 8.47
C GLY A 78 -29.90 -2.01 8.58
N ASP A 79 -30.51 -2.64 9.58
CA ASP A 79 -30.21 -4.01 9.99
C ASP A 79 -30.62 -5.12 9.01
N ARG A 80 -31.32 -4.78 7.92
CA ARG A 80 -31.77 -5.75 6.90
C ARG A 80 -30.62 -6.50 6.22
N GLU A 81 -29.41 -5.93 6.20
CA GLU A 81 -28.22 -6.50 5.56
C GLU A 81 -27.12 -6.85 6.59
N LYS A 82 -27.51 -7.15 7.85
CA LYS A 82 -26.58 -7.30 8.99
C LYS A 82 -25.38 -8.22 8.73
N ASN A 83 -25.60 -9.38 8.09
CA ASN A 83 -24.54 -10.36 7.83
C ASN A 83 -23.51 -9.83 6.82
N ILE A 84 -23.98 -9.26 5.71
CA ILE A 84 -23.08 -8.74 4.66
C ILE A 84 -22.38 -7.47 5.13
N LYS A 85 -23.07 -6.63 5.89
CA LYS A 85 -22.48 -5.48 6.58
C LYS A 85 -21.36 -5.91 7.53
N GLY A 86 -21.59 -6.95 8.33
CA GLY A 86 -20.57 -7.53 9.21
C GLY A 86 -19.34 -8.00 8.45
N LEU A 87 -19.55 -8.79 7.39
CA LEU A 87 -18.48 -9.26 6.50
C LEU A 87 -17.68 -8.10 5.89
N ALA A 88 -18.37 -7.08 5.36
CA ALA A 88 -17.72 -5.95 4.71
C ALA A 88 -16.88 -5.10 5.71
N ILE A 89 -17.38 -4.91 6.93
CA ILE A 89 -16.63 -4.26 8.02
C ILE A 89 -15.38 -5.08 8.33
N THR A 90 -15.53 -6.40 8.56
CA THR A 90 -14.41 -7.28 8.91
C THR A 90 -13.36 -7.28 7.82
N LEU A 91 -13.74 -7.42 6.54
CA LEU A 91 -12.80 -7.39 5.42
C LEU A 91 -12.04 -6.07 5.33
N ASN A 92 -12.71 -4.92 5.52
CA ASN A 92 -12.02 -3.63 5.53
C ASN A 92 -11.06 -3.51 6.72
N ILE A 93 -11.45 -3.93 7.92
CA ILE A 93 -10.55 -3.91 9.08
C ILE A 93 -9.32 -4.79 8.82
N VAL A 94 -9.52 -6.02 8.33
CA VAL A 94 -8.42 -6.95 8.03
C VAL A 94 -7.52 -6.36 6.95
N ALA A 95 -8.07 -5.84 5.86
CA ALA A 95 -7.29 -5.20 4.80
C ALA A 95 -6.40 -4.08 5.37
N ILE A 96 -6.98 -3.17 6.15
CA ILE A 96 -6.26 -2.05 6.75
C ILE A 96 -5.16 -2.52 7.70
N VAL A 97 -5.43 -3.49 8.57
CA VAL A 97 -4.42 -4.07 9.46
C VAL A 97 -3.28 -4.69 8.65
N MET A 98 -3.58 -5.42 7.58
CA MET A 98 -2.55 -6.02 6.72
C MET A 98 -1.68 -4.96 6.01
N PHE A 99 -2.29 -3.87 5.54
CA PHE A 99 -1.52 -2.77 4.96
C PHE A 99 -0.66 -2.06 6.02
N LEU A 100 -1.16 -1.85 7.24
CA LEU A 100 -0.35 -1.29 8.33
C LEU A 100 0.85 -2.19 8.68
N ILE A 101 0.65 -3.51 8.72
CA ILE A 101 1.76 -4.48 8.89
C ILE A 101 2.74 -4.35 7.73
N THR A 102 2.25 -4.25 6.49
CA THR A 102 3.09 -4.12 5.31
C THR A 102 3.93 -2.84 5.34
N LEU A 103 3.36 -1.71 5.77
CA LEU A 103 4.09 -0.46 5.97
C LEU A 103 5.14 -0.57 7.07
N GLY A 104 4.86 -1.30 8.16
CA GLY A 104 5.84 -1.60 9.21
C GLY A 104 7.03 -2.41 8.68
N ILE A 105 6.76 -3.41 7.83
CA ILE A 105 7.82 -4.21 7.18
C ILE A 105 8.59 -3.35 6.16
N ALA A 106 7.92 -2.50 5.39
CA ALA A 106 8.56 -1.58 4.45
C ALA A 106 9.51 -0.60 5.16
N ASN A 107 9.10 -0.13 6.34
CA ASN A 107 9.93 0.72 7.20
C ASN A 107 11.21 -0.03 7.64
N ALA A 108 11.06 -1.26 8.16
CA ALA A 108 12.20 -2.10 8.51
C ALA A 108 13.09 -2.44 7.30
N PHE A 109 12.49 -2.59 6.11
CA PHE A 109 13.24 -2.80 4.88
C PHE A 109 14.07 -1.56 4.52
N ALA A 110 13.53 -0.34 4.64
CA ALA A 110 14.26 0.88 4.34
C ALA A 110 15.53 1.03 5.20
N ASP A 111 15.44 0.74 6.51
CA ASP A 111 16.61 0.68 7.39
C ASP A 111 17.61 -0.39 6.94
N SER A 112 17.13 -1.60 6.63
CA SER A 112 17.99 -2.69 6.18
C SER A 112 18.62 -2.44 4.82
N ALA A 113 17.94 -1.72 3.93
CA ALA A 113 18.40 -1.37 2.60
C ALA A 113 19.52 -0.34 2.67
N GLU A 114 19.38 0.70 3.50
CA GLU A 114 20.45 1.68 3.74
C GLU A 114 21.70 1.00 4.32
N MET A 115 21.54 0.14 5.33
CA MET A 115 22.65 -0.63 5.89
C MET A 115 23.35 -1.51 4.85
N ASN A 116 22.59 -2.18 3.98
CA ASN A 116 23.14 -2.97 2.88
C ASN A 116 23.96 -2.08 1.92
N MET A 117 23.42 -0.93 1.52
CA MET A 117 24.11 0.00 0.63
C MET A 117 25.42 0.51 1.23
N ILE A 118 25.42 0.91 2.50
CA ILE A 118 26.63 1.36 3.21
C ILE A 118 27.66 0.22 3.31
N ALA A 119 27.22 -0.98 3.71
CA ALA A 119 28.11 -2.14 3.82
C ALA A 119 28.75 -2.52 2.47
N TYR A 120 27.96 -2.45 1.39
CA TYR A 120 28.44 -2.68 0.03
C TYR A 120 29.48 -1.62 -0.40
N GLN A 121 29.24 -0.34 -0.10
CA GLN A 121 30.19 0.73 -0.40
C GLN A 121 31.51 0.55 0.35
N ILE A 122 31.46 0.20 1.64
CA ILE A 122 32.65 -0.07 2.46
C ILE A 122 33.42 -1.27 1.90
N ALA A 123 32.74 -2.36 1.53
CA ALA A 123 33.37 -3.53 0.93
C ALA A 123 34.06 -3.20 -0.40
N ASN A 124 33.44 -2.37 -1.24
CA ASN A 124 34.06 -1.91 -2.49
C ASN A 124 35.29 -1.05 -2.26
N GLN A 125 35.25 -0.11 -1.32
CA GLN A 125 36.40 0.73 -0.98
C GLN A 125 37.55 -0.10 -0.39
N ALA A 126 37.24 -1.02 0.52
CA ALA A 126 38.23 -1.96 1.07
C ALA A 126 38.82 -2.86 -0.03
N GLY A 127 38.00 -3.29 -1.00
CA GLY A 127 38.44 -4.08 -2.14
C GLY A 127 39.43 -3.32 -3.03
N MET A 128 39.23 -2.02 -3.24
CA MET A 128 40.18 -1.18 -3.97
C MET A 128 41.51 -1.03 -3.21
N ALA A 129 41.46 -0.84 -1.88
CA ALA A 129 42.67 -0.76 -1.05
C ALA A 129 43.46 -2.09 -1.04
N ALA A 130 42.74 -3.23 -1.03
CA ALA A 130 43.30 -4.57 -1.04
C ALA A 130 44.02 -4.93 -2.35
N GLN A 131 43.76 -4.23 -3.47
CA GLN A 131 44.47 -4.44 -4.74
C GLN A 131 45.98 -4.17 -4.65
N SER A 132 46.42 -3.43 -3.63
CA SER A 132 47.84 -3.22 -3.32
C SER A 132 48.58 -4.49 -2.87
N GLY A 133 47.84 -5.54 -2.50
CA GLY A 133 48.41 -6.80 -2.01
C GLY A 133 48.86 -6.76 -0.54
N ASP A 134 48.60 -5.68 0.19
CA ASP A 134 48.86 -5.58 1.63
C ASP A 134 47.99 -6.57 2.42
N PRO A 135 48.58 -7.50 3.21
CA PRO A 135 47.84 -8.46 4.03
C PRO A 135 46.81 -7.81 4.98
N ALA A 136 47.11 -6.64 5.54
CA ALA A 136 46.18 -5.96 6.44
C ALA A 136 44.95 -5.42 5.69
N ALA A 137 45.16 -4.86 4.50
CA ALA A 137 44.07 -4.40 3.62
C ALA A 137 43.22 -5.56 3.10
N MET A 138 43.83 -6.71 2.80
CA MET A 138 43.13 -7.94 2.41
C MET A 138 42.26 -8.50 3.54
N GLU A 139 42.74 -8.49 4.78
CA GLU A 139 41.94 -8.91 5.95
C GLU A 139 40.75 -7.98 6.17
N GLN A 140 40.96 -6.67 6.08
CA GLN A 140 39.90 -5.67 6.17
C GLN A 140 38.84 -5.85 5.07
N TYR A 141 39.26 -6.13 3.83
CA TYR A 141 38.35 -6.46 2.74
C TYR A 141 37.51 -7.69 3.04
N ASN A 142 38.13 -8.79 3.49
CA ASN A 142 37.40 -10.02 3.82
C ASN A 142 36.30 -9.78 4.87
N LEU A 143 36.61 -9.03 5.94
CA LEU A 143 35.63 -8.67 6.96
C LEU A 143 34.49 -7.79 6.40
N ALA A 144 34.84 -6.77 5.61
CA ALA A 144 33.85 -5.89 4.99
C ALA A 144 32.93 -6.63 4.00
N SER A 145 33.49 -7.53 3.19
CA SER A 145 32.72 -8.37 2.27
C SER A 145 31.77 -9.32 2.99
N ILE A 146 32.20 -9.96 4.09
CA ILE A 146 31.32 -10.79 4.91
C ILE A 146 30.15 -9.96 5.46
N ASN A 147 30.44 -8.77 6.00
CA ASN A 147 29.40 -7.88 6.52
C ASN A 147 28.43 -7.42 5.42
N SER A 148 28.92 -7.12 4.22
CA SER A 148 28.07 -6.79 3.06
C SER A 148 27.16 -7.95 2.65
N ILE A 149 27.66 -9.18 2.65
CA ILE A 149 26.84 -10.37 2.37
C ILE A 149 25.74 -10.55 3.42
N ILE A 150 26.09 -10.40 4.71
CA ILE A 150 25.12 -10.51 5.81
C ILE A 150 24.04 -9.43 5.70
N ALA A 151 24.42 -8.17 5.46
CA ALA A 151 23.49 -7.07 5.30
C ALA A 151 22.58 -7.26 4.07
N GLY A 152 23.14 -7.72 2.95
CA GLY A 152 22.38 -8.06 1.74
C GLY A 152 21.39 -9.19 1.96
N ALA A 153 21.79 -10.25 2.65
CA ALA A 153 20.91 -11.37 2.98
C ALA A 153 19.77 -10.96 3.93
N ALA A 154 20.07 -10.14 4.95
CA ALA A 154 19.07 -9.60 5.86
C ALA A 154 18.04 -8.74 5.10
N SER A 155 18.52 -7.82 4.25
CA SER A 155 17.66 -6.97 3.42
C SER A 155 16.80 -7.78 2.46
N GLY A 156 17.37 -8.79 1.80
CA GLY A 156 16.62 -9.71 0.92
C GLY A 156 15.56 -10.53 1.65
N GLY A 157 15.82 -10.92 2.90
CA GLY A 157 14.83 -11.57 3.75
C GLY A 157 13.62 -10.67 4.03
N VAL A 158 13.86 -9.42 4.45
CA VAL A 158 12.79 -8.44 4.72
C VAL A 158 12.02 -8.10 3.43
N TYR A 159 12.72 -7.96 2.30
CA TYR A 159 12.12 -7.77 0.98
C TYR A 159 11.12 -8.89 0.63
N ALA A 160 11.51 -10.15 0.83
CA ALA A 160 10.64 -11.29 0.53
C ALA A 160 9.38 -11.28 1.42
N VAL A 161 9.54 -10.96 2.71
CA VAL A 161 8.42 -10.85 3.65
C VAL A 161 7.50 -9.70 3.28
N TYR A 162 8.04 -8.52 2.93
CA TYR A 162 7.27 -7.36 2.46
C TYR A 162 6.34 -7.76 1.31
N TRP A 163 6.90 -8.33 0.23
CA TRP A 163 6.13 -8.68 -0.95
C TRP A 163 5.12 -9.80 -0.70
N GLY A 164 5.45 -10.76 0.17
CA GLY A 164 4.52 -11.81 0.57
C GLY A 164 3.29 -11.26 1.30
N VAL A 165 3.50 -10.40 2.29
CA VAL A 165 2.40 -9.79 3.05
C VAL A 165 1.63 -8.79 2.19
N PHE A 166 2.32 -7.99 1.37
CA PHE A 166 1.70 -7.05 0.44
C PHE A 166 0.77 -7.75 -0.53
N ALA A 167 1.20 -8.87 -1.13
CA ALA A 167 0.37 -9.65 -2.04
C ALA A 167 -0.95 -10.07 -1.38
N VAL A 168 -0.90 -10.63 -0.16
CA VAL A 168 -2.12 -11.03 0.54
C VAL A 168 -2.97 -9.81 0.91
N ALA A 169 -2.35 -8.71 1.34
CA ALA A 169 -3.07 -7.47 1.64
C ALA A 169 -3.83 -6.95 0.41
N THR A 170 -3.23 -7.00 -0.78
CA THR A 170 -3.88 -6.63 -2.05
C THR A 170 -5.11 -7.49 -2.35
N TYR A 171 -5.03 -8.80 -2.14
CA TYR A 171 -6.18 -9.69 -2.34
C TYR A 171 -7.33 -9.37 -1.39
N VAL A 172 -7.02 -9.12 -0.11
CA VAL A 172 -8.03 -8.81 0.90
C VAL A 172 -8.69 -7.45 0.63
N ILE A 173 -7.94 -6.42 0.21
CA ILE A 173 -8.55 -5.11 -0.12
C ILE A 173 -9.43 -5.19 -1.36
N TYR A 174 -9.11 -6.05 -2.33
CA TYR A 174 -9.99 -6.25 -3.49
C TYR A 174 -11.32 -6.92 -3.09
N LEU A 175 -11.29 -7.90 -2.20
CA LEU A 175 -12.51 -8.47 -1.61
C LEU A 175 -13.30 -7.44 -0.78
N ALA A 176 -12.60 -6.64 0.05
CA ALA A 176 -13.21 -5.57 0.83
C ALA A 176 -13.85 -4.50 -0.07
N THR A 177 -13.21 -4.17 -1.20
CA THR A 177 -13.69 -3.23 -2.20
C THR A 177 -14.99 -3.74 -2.84
N ALA A 178 -15.04 -5.01 -3.23
CA ALA A 178 -16.24 -5.63 -3.78
C ALA A 178 -17.41 -5.61 -2.77
N ALA A 179 -17.14 -6.01 -1.52
CA ALA A 179 -18.13 -6.00 -0.46
C ALA A 179 -18.64 -4.58 -0.15
N THR A 180 -17.75 -3.58 -0.21
CA THR A 180 -18.11 -2.17 -0.04
C THR A 180 -19.02 -1.69 -1.16
N GLY A 181 -18.71 -2.03 -2.41
CA GLY A 181 -19.56 -1.72 -3.57
C GLY A 181 -20.96 -2.31 -3.44
N TYR A 182 -21.06 -3.59 -3.08
CA TYR A 182 -22.35 -4.24 -2.83
C TYR A 182 -23.18 -3.52 -1.75
N ILE A 183 -22.53 -3.16 -0.64
CA ILE A 183 -23.21 -2.47 0.45
C ILE A 183 -23.67 -1.06 0.04
N ILE A 184 -22.89 -0.35 -0.76
CA ILE A 184 -23.30 0.94 -1.31
C ILE A 184 -24.55 0.77 -2.18
N ILE A 185 -24.58 -0.22 -3.08
CA ILE A 185 -25.78 -0.51 -3.91
C ILE A 185 -27.00 -0.75 -3.03
N LYS A 186 -26.87 -1.58 -2.00
CA LYS A 186 -27.96 -1.89 -1.07
C LYS A 186 -28.40 -0.73 -0.19
N SER A 187 -27.52 0.23 0.06
CA SER A 187 -27.89 1.48 0.75
C SER A 187 -28.82 2.37 -0.08
N GLY A 188 -28.98 2.10 -1.39
CA GLY A 188 -29.82 2.86 -2.29
C GLY A 188 -29.53 4.36 -2.24
N ASN A 189 -30.58 5.17 -2.20
CA ASN A 189 -30.44 6.64 -2.19
C ASN A 189 -30.26 7.23 -0.78
N HIS A 190 -29.66 6.48 0.14
CA HIS A 190 -29.44 6.98 1.50
C HIS A 190 -28.34 8.05 1.52
N TYR A 191 -27.20 7.76 0.89
CA TYR A 191 -26.06 8.68 0.82
C TYR A 191 -25.90 9.33 -0.55
N LEU A 192 -26.27 8.62 -1.62
CA LEU A 192 -25.99 9.00 -3.00
C LEU A 192 -27.29 9.22 -3.78
N THR A 193 -27.22 9.96 -4.89
CA THR A 193 -28.30 9.94 -5.90
C THR A 193 -28.33 8.56 -6.58
N PRO A 194 -29.42 8.16 -7.27
CA PRO A 194 -29.48 6.87 -7.97
C PRO A 194 -28.32 6.66 -8.95
N LEU A 195 -27.96 7.73 -9.67
CA LEU A 195 -26.85 7.72 -10.62
C LEU A 195 -25.51 7.50 -9.91
N MET A 196 -25.25 8.28 -8.84
CA MET A 196 -23.98 8.17 -8.10
C MET A 196 -23.86 6.86 -7.33
N ASN A 197 -24.98 6.33 -6.84
CA ASN A 197 -25.05 5.02 -6.22
C ASN A 197 -24.64 3.93 -7.22
N SER A 198 -25.16 3.99 -8.44
CA SER A 198 -24.78 3.07 -9.50
C SER A 198 -23.31 3.20 -9.88
N ILE A 199 -22.80 4.42 -10.10
CA ILE A 199 -21.40 4.62 -10.50
C ILE A 199 -20.44 4.11 -9.43
N VAL A 200 -20.60 4.55 -8.18
CA VAL A 200 -19.68 4.18 -7.09
C VAL A 200 -19.89 2.72 -6.67
N GLY A 201 -21.14 2.30 -6.50
CA GLY A 201 -21.49 0.98 -6.03
C GLY A 201 -21.08 -0.13 -7.01
N TYR A 202 -21.49 -0.02 -8.27
CA TYR A 202 -21.08 -0.99 -9.30
C TYR A 202 -19.61 -0.83 -9.67
N GLY A 203 -19.06 0.38 -9.63
CA GLY A 203 -17.64 0.63 -9.83
C GLY A 203 -16.79 -0.17 -8.83
N LEU A 204 -17.06 -0.04 -7.53
CA LEU A 204 -16.33 -0.80 -6.50
C LEU A 204 -16.65 -2.31 -6.57
N LEU A 205 -17.90 -2.68 -6.84
CA LEU A 205 -18.30 -4.08 -7.00
C LEU A 205 -17.60 -4.77 -8.18
N GLY A 206 -17.31 -4.03 -9.25
CA GLY A 206 -16.58 -4.52 -10.42
C GLY A 206 -15.06 -4.46 -10.26
N LEU A 207 -14.52 -3.34 -9.75
CA LEU A 207 -13.09 -3.17 -9.54
C LEU A 207 -12.50 -4.27 -8.65
N GLY A 208 -13.18 -4.61 -7.54
CA GLY A 208 -12.70 -5.63 -6.61
C GLY A 208 -12.40 -6.98 -7.29
N PRO A 209 -13.40 -7.66 -7.87
CA PRO A 209 -13.19 -8.96 -8.53
C PRO A 209 -12.27 -8.88 -9.73
N ILE A 210 -12.34 -7.83 -10.56
CA ILE A 210 -11.46 -7.67 -11.72
C ILE A 210 -10.01 -7.64 -11.27
N PHE A 211 -9.66 -6.74 -10.35
CA PHE A 211 -8.27 -6.60 -9.90
C PHE A 211 -7.81 -7.75 -9.00
N LEU A 212 -8.72 -8.43 -8.30
CA LEU A 212 -8.39 -9.69 -7.64
C LEU A 212 -7.93 -10.75 -8.65
N VAL A 213 -8.69 -10.97 -9.72
CA VAL A 213 -8.31 -11.94 -10.76
C VAL A 213 -7.02 -11.53 -11.45
N LEU A 214 -6.87 -10.26 -11.81
CA LEU A 214 -5.63 -9.76 -12.41
C LEU A 214 -4.43 -9.95 -11.46
N GLY A 215 -4.57 -9.67 -10.16
CA GLY A 215 -3.51 -9.84 -9.16
C GLY A 215 -3.17 -11.30 -8.84
N LEU A 216 -4.07 -12.25 -9.13
CA LEU A 216 -3.80 -13.68 -9.05
C LEU A 216 -3.04 -14.19 -10.29
N ILE A 217 -3.28 -13.61 -11.47
CA ILE A 217 -2.57 -13.95 -12.70
C ILE A 217 -1.17 -13.31 -12.71
N TRP A 218 -1.11 -12.00 -12.43
CA TRP A 218 0.14 -11.23 -12.37
C TRP A 218 0.44 -10.86 -10.93
N LYS A 219 1.38 -11.58 -10.33
CA LYS A 219 1.81 -11.35 -8.95
C LYS A 219 2.27 -9.90 -8.76
N VAL A 220 1.86 -9.29 -7.67
CA VAL A 220 2.13 -7.86 -7.40
C VAL A 220 3.62 -7.52 -7.28
N ASN A 221 4.48 -8.50 -6.99
CA ASN A 221 5.93 -8.33 -6.92
C ASN A 221 6.65 -8.50 -8.28
N THR A 222 5.91 -8.33 -9.37
CA THR A 222 6.45 -8.30 -10.74
C THR A 222 6.14 -6.95 -11.35
N GLU A 223 6.93 -6.52 -12.34
CA GLU A 223 6.75 -5.24 -13.04
C GLU A 223 5.29 -5.02 -13.49
N ILE A 224 4.73 -5.98 -14.21
CA ILE A 224 3.34 -5.90 -14.72
C ILE A 224 2.33 -5.93 -13.58
N GLY A 225 2.51 -6.82 -12.60
CA GLY A 225 1.58 -6.94 -11.48
C GLY A 225 1.54 -5.67 -10.62
N TYR A 226 2.69 -5.03 -10.40
CA TYR A 226 2.77 -3.78 -9.64
C TYR A 226 2.14 -2.60 -10.39
N ARG A 227 2.32 -2.53 -11.72
CA ARG A 227 1.61 -1.57 -12.57
C ARG A 227 0.09 -1.73 -12.48
N ILE A 228 -0.40 -2.97 -12.58
CA ILE A 228 -1.82 -3.30 -12.42
C ILE A 228 -2.31 -2.82 -11.05
N PHE A 229 -1.54 -3.08 -10.00
CA PHE A 229 -1.86 -2.60 -8.65
C PHE A 229 -1.96 -1.08 -8.61
N ASN A 230 -0.97 -0.34 -9.13
CA ASN A 230 -0.99 1.12 -9.12
C ASN A 230 -2.18 1.71 -9.89
N VAL A 231 -2.53 1.14 -11.05
CA VAL A 231 -3.75 1.51 -11.77
C VAL A 231 -5.00 1.25 -10.93
N SER A 232 -5.07 0.10 -10.25
CA SER A 232 -6.18 -0.23 -9.36
C SER A 232 -6.34 0.79 -8.23
N GLN A 233 -5.23 1.27 -7.66
CA GLN A 233 -5.26 2.26 -6.59
C GLN A 233 -5.78 3.61 -7.09
N ILE A 234 -5.39 4.06 -8.29
CA ILE A 234 -5.90 5.31 -8.87
C ILE A 234 -7.43 5.23 -9.04
N LEU A 235 -7.92 4.14 -9.64
CA LEU A 235 -9.36 3.97 -9.86
C LEU A 235 -10.13 3.89 -8.53
N TRP A 236 -9.57 3.17 -7.55
CA TRP A 236 -10.14 3.07 -6.21
C TRP A 236 -10.19 4.43 -5.50
N VAL A 237 -9.09 5.20 -5.52
CA VAL A 237 -9.02 6.55 -4.95
C VAL A 237 -10.11 7.44 -5.52
N ILE A 238 -10.27 7.45 -6.86
CA ILE A 238 -11.29 8.26 -7.54
C ILE A 238 -12.69 7.89 -7.07
N LEU A 239 -13.04 6.59 -6.99
CA LEU A 239 -14.38 6.18 -6.57
C LEU A 239 -14.68 6.54 -5.10
N ILE A 240 -13.69 6.38 -4.21
CA ILE A 240 -13.84 6.76 -2.80
C ILE A 240 -13.95 8.28 -2.63
N LEU A 241 -13.22 9.07 -3.43
CA LEU A 241 -13.39 10.53 -3.44
C LEU A 241 -14.79 10.93 -3.87
N ILE A 242 -15.30 10.35 -4.95
CA ILE A 242 -16.68 10.59 -5.41
C ILE A 242 -17.67 10.24 -4.31
N LEU A 243 -17.49 9.10 -3.64
CA LEU A 243 -18.31 8.69 -2.50
C LEU A 243 -18.28 9.71 -1.36
N GLY A 244 -17.09 10.09 -0.91
CA GLY A 244 -16.91 11.03 0.20
C GLY A 244 -17.51 12.41 -0.08
N ILE A 245 -17.27 12.96 -1.28
CA ILE A 245 -17.82 14.25 -1.71
C ILE A 245 -19.35 14.21 -1.73
N ASN A 246 -19.94 13.16 -2.32
CA ASN A 246 -21.39 13.05 -2.38
C ASN A 246 -22.02 12.85 -0.99
N ILE A 247 -21.35 12.17 -0.05
CA ILE A 247 -21.81 12.08 1.34
C ILE A 247 -21.88 13.46 1.99
N LEU A 248 -20.90 14.34 1.74
CA LEU A 248 -20.84 15.69 2.31
C LEU A 248 -21.93 16.61 1.73
N ILE A 249 -22.23 16.50 0.43
CA ILE A 249 -23.21 17.35 -0.27
C ILE A 249 -24.65 16.81 -0.09
N SER A 250 -24.80 15.55 0.34
CA SER A 250 -26.09 14.89 0.51
C SER A 250 -26.99 15.61 1.51
N LYS A 251 -28.17 16.04 1.06
CA LYS A 251 -29.17 16.81 1.84
C LYS A 251 -29.78 16.06 3.03
N LYS A 252 -29.63 14.73 3.12
CA LYS A 252 -30.11 13.97 4.29
C LYS A 252 -29.24 14.29 5.52
N LYS A 253 -29.70 14.09 6.75
CA LYS A 253 -28.87 14.25 7.95
C LYS A 253 -28.13 12.97 8.28
#